data_AF-A0A6B2CUN8-F1
#
_entry.id   AF-A0A6B2CUN8-F1
#
_cell.length_a   1.000
_cell.length_b   1.000
_cell.length_c   1.000
_cell.angle_alpha   90.00
_cell.angle_beta   90.00
_cell.angle_gamma   90.00
#
_symmetry.space_group_name_H-M   'P 1'
#
loop_
_entity.id
_entity.type
_entity.pdbx_description
1 polymer ?
#
loop_
_entity_poly.entity_id
_entity_poly.type
_entity_poly.pdbx_seq_one_letter_code
_entity_poly.pdbx_strand_id
1 'polypeptide(L)'
;MRIKAVWFRTAVFHAAAKVVEVLTGKKPKSRRRRRRDKEQRNRHIDAPSPPRGARGAVERQSRRRNSLPQLRCGSAGVSGLKPLTSYVYLSVFNLDSFFYIEALSAVRWLNVIKRKKDRDMETEIKKLKPVELWILLVLKAAGGEVCCKTKIMKILFLLERVYGIIGVKFEPYNYGPWSKDVEDALRRLVELGLVEERELPKPQDGPEHTGLMYLYRLTEKGRRAVEKIPLKDPKWRVPYAAVRFFVGWDVRDLMEYIYVNYPEYAVNSVIKDKLARKAEV
;
A
#
# COMPACT_ATOMS: atom_id res chain seq x y z
N MET A 1 18.70 7.18 -21.99
CA MET A 1 18.20 7.14 -20.58
C MET A 1 17.38 8.33 -20.07
N ARG A 2 17.48 9.57 -20.60
CA ARG A 2 16.68 10.73 -20.13
C ARG A 2 15.16 10.53 -20.14
N ILE A 3 14.64 9.64 -20.99
CA ILE A 3 13.20 9.38 -21.14
C ILE A 3 12.62 8.64 -19.91
N LYS A 4 13.34 7.70 -19.30
CA LYS A 4 12.84 6.93 -18.13
C LYS A 4 12.77 7.80 -16.86
N ALA A 5 13.72 8.70 -16.65
CA ALA A 5 13.71 9.64 -15.52
C ALA A 5 12.61 10.72 -15.65
N VAL A 6 12.34 11.21 -16.87
CA VAL A 6 11.20 12.08 -17.14
C VAL A 6 9.90 11.32 -16.84
N TRP A 7 9.74 10.10 -17.37
CA TRP A 7 8.57 9.26 -17.08
C TRP A 7 8.37 9.00 -15.60
N PHE A 8 9.42 8.84 -14.80
CA PHE A 8 9.29 8.64 -13.35
C PHE A 8 8.90 9.91 -12.60
N ARG A 9 9.47 11.08 -12.96
CA ARG A 9 8.94 12.35 -12.43
C ARG A 9 7.48 12.50 -12.81
N THR A 10 7.09 12.21 -14.04
CA THR A 10 5.68 12.28 -14.45
C THR A 10 4.82 11.22 -13.77
N ALA A 11 5.33 10.01 -13.51
CA ALA A 11 4.60 8.89 -12.91
C ALA A 11 4.45 9.04 -11.39
N VAL A 12 5.47 9.54 -10.68
CA VAL A 12 5.35 9.91 -9.26
C VAL A 12 4.54 11.19 -9.11
N PHE A 13 4.69 12.19 -9.99
CA PHE A 13 3.76 13.32 -10.03
C PHE A 13 2.34 12.88 -10.40
N HIS A 14 2.15 11.90 -11.28
CA HIS A 14 0.81 11.38 -11.63
C HIS A 14 0.23 10.54 -10.50
N ALA A 15 1.04 9.71 -9.83
CA ALA A 15 0.63 8.96 -8.66
C ALA A 15 0.26 9.92 -7.54
N ALA A 16 1.11 10.90 -7.24
CA ALA A 16 0.81 11.95 -6.26
C ALA A 16 -0.41 12.80 -6.67
N ALA A 17 -0.55 13.19 -7.94
CA ALA A 17 -1.70 13.96 -8.42
C ALA A 17 -3.01 13.17 -8.40
N LYS A 18 -2.96 11.87 -8.72
CA LYS A 18 -4.12 10.97 -8.68
C LYS A 18 -4.49 10.63 -7.24
N VAL A 19 -3.51 10.55 -6.35
CA VAL A 19 -3.72 10.50 -4.89
C VAL A 19 -4.41 11.77 -4.39
N VAL A 20 -3.97 12.96 -4.82
CA VAL A 20 -4.64 14.23 -4.47
C VAL A 20 -6.07 14.31 -5.03
N GLU A 21 -6.31 13.84 -6.25
CA GLU A 21 -7.65 13.76 -6.85
C GLU A 21 -8.58 12.84 -6.05
N VAL A 22 -8.09 11.67 -5.64
CA VAL A 22 -8.83 10.70 -4.80
C VAL A 22 -9.13 11.27 -3.41
N LEU A 23 -8.17 12.00 -2.82
CA LEU A 23 -8.32 12.55 -1.46
C LEU A 23 -9.22 13.81 -1.42
N THR A 24 -9.24 14.62 -2.48
CA THR A 24 -9.96 15.91 -2.48
C THR A 24 -11.24 15.90 -3.30
N GLY A 25 -11.52 14.83 -4.06
CA GLY A 25 -12.64 14.75 -5.01
C GLY A 25 -12.54 15.76 -6.15
N LYS A 26 -11.45 16.52 -6.26
CA LYS A 26 -11.27 17.60 -7.22
C LYS A 26 -10.15 17.25 -8.18
N LYS A 27 -10.46 17.16 -9.48
CA LYS A 27 -9.45 17.05 -10.53
C LYS A 27 -8.48 18.24 -10.45
N PRO A 28 -7.15 18.00 -10.36
CA PRO A 28 -6.19 19.09 -10.36
C PRO A 28 -6.32 19.88 -11.68
N LYS A 29 -6.51 21.21 -11.57
CA LYS A 29 -6.60 22.09 -12.73
C LYS A 29 -5.37 21.90 -13.63
N SER A 30 -5.61 21.62 -14.92
CA SER A 30 -4.55 21.44 -15.91
C SER A 30 -3.61 22.64 -15.95
N ARG A 31 -2.34 22.42 -16.31
CA ARG A 31 -1.34 23.50 -16.44
C ARG A 31 -1.83 24.66 -17.33
N ARG A 32 -2.57 24.36 -18.40
CA ARG A 32 -3.21 25.36 -19.28
C ARG A 32 -4.27 26.19 -18.54
N ARG A 33 -5.09 25.57 -17.70
CA ARG A 33 -6.13 26.27 -16.92
C ARG A 33 -5.52 27.12 -15.80
N ARG A 34 -4.44 26.65 -15.16
CA ARG A 34 -3.69 27.46 -14.17
C ARG A 34 -3.04 28.71 -14.79
N ARG A 35 -2.53 28.62 -16.03
CA ARG A 35 -2.03 29.79 -16.77
C ARG A 35 -3.15 30.78 -17.07
N ARG A 36 -4.31 30.32 -17.57
CA ARG A 36 -5.47 31.20 -17.80
C ARG A 36 -5.99 31.85 -16.53
N ASP A 37 -6.08 31.13 -15.42
CA ASP A 37 -6.52 31.68 -14.14
C ASP A 37 -5.51 32.73 -13.60
N LYS A 38 -4.20 32.51 -13.82
CA LYS A 38 -3.15 33.46 -13.45
C LYS A 38 -3.18 34.71 -14.35
N GLU A 39 -3.39 34.54 -15.66
CA GLU A 39 -3.57 35.66 -16.60
C GLU A 39 -4.84 36.46 -16.30
N GLN A 40 -5.97 35.80 -16.00
CA GLN A 40 -7.22 36.48 -15.62
C GLN A 40 -7.08 37.21 -14.28
N ARG A 41 -6.39 36.61 -13.30
CA ARG A 41 -6.12 37.27 -12.02
C ARG A 41 -5.22 38.50 -12.20
N ASN A 42 -4.19 38.42 -13.05
CA ASN A 42 -3.34 39.58 -13.35
C ASN A 42 -4.11 40.69 -14.09
N ARG A 43 -5.00 40.35 -15.03
CA ARG A 43 -5.89 41.33 -15.68
C ARG A 43 -6.85 42.04 -14.73
N HIS A 44 -7.19 41.42 -13.60
CA HIS A 44 -8.01 42.06 -12.57
C HIS A 44 -7.24 43.02 -11.66
N ILE A 45 -5.91 42.90 -11.60
CA ILE A 45 -5.07 43.83 -10.83
C ILE A 45 -4.90 45.16 -11.59
N ASP A 46 -4.91 45.12 -12.93
CA ASP A 46 -4.77 46.29 -13.79
C ASP A 46 -6.11 46.92 -14.21
N ALA A 47 -7.24 46.40 -13.72
CA ALA A 47 -8.54 46.98 -14.03
C ALA A 47 -8.78 48.25 -13.18
N PRO A 48 -9.07 49.42 -13.79
CA PRO A 48 -9.40 50.62 -13.04
C PRO A 48 -10.61 50.36 -12.14
N SER A 49 -10.49 50.78 -10.88
CA SER A 49 -11.56 50.62 -9.89
C SER A 49 -12.83 51.30 -10.40
N PRO A 50 -14.00 50.63 -10.39
CA PRO A 50 -15.23 51.30 -10.76
C PRO A 50 -15.53 52.45 -9.77
N PRO A 51 -16.06 53.58 -10.24
CA PRO A 51 -16.38 54.72 -9.39
C PRO A 51 -17.37 54.29 -8.30
N ARG A 52 -17.07 54.69 -7.05
CA ARG A 52 -17.90 54.44 -5.87
C ARG A 52 -19.20 55.23 -6.01
N GLY A 53 -20.28 54.58 -6.45
CA GLY A 53 -21.59 55.23 -6.46
C GLY A 53 -22.68 54.47 -7.21
N ALA A 54 -23.13 53.33 -6.68
CA ALA A 54 -24.44 52.76 -7.01
C ALA A 54 -24.81 51.68 -5.97
N ARG A 55 -25.26 52.13 -4.80
CA ARG A 55 -26.12 51.32 -3.94
C ARG A 55 -27.55 51.61 -4.37
N GLY A 56 -28.31 50.59 -4.77
CA GLY A 56 -29.73 50.79 -5.06
C GLY A 56 -30.42 49.58 -5.66
N ALA A 57 -31.00 48.79 -4.77
CA ALA A 57 -32.30 48.12 -4.91
C ALA A 57 -32.50 47.08 -6.03
N VAL A 58 -33.66 46.40 -5.92
CA VAL A 58 -34.29 45.47 -6.88
C VAL A 58 -33.82 44.01 -6.72
N GLU A 59 -34.64 42.99 -6.47
CA GLU A 59 -36.06 42.88 -6.16
C GLU A 59 -36.35 41.42 -5.75
N ARG A 60 -37.26 41.25 -4.79
CA ARG A 60 -37.91 39.96 -4.47
C ARG A 60 -38.99 39.69 -5.50
N GLN A 61 -39.06 38.48 -6.06
CA GLN A 61 -40.32 37.81 -6.46
C GLN A 61 -39.98 36.34 -6.81
N SER A 62 -40.42 35.35 -6.02
CA SER A 62 -41.74 34.71 -5.98
C SER A 62 -42.02 33.75 -7.15
N ARG A 63 -42.45 32.52 -6.79
CA ARG A 63 -43.39 31.57 -7.45
C ARG A 63 -42.86 30.14 -7.28
N ARG A 64 -43.35 29.34 -6.33
CA ARG A 64 -44.59 28.53 -6.37
C ARG A 64 -44.80 27.81 -7.71
N ARG A 65 -44.65 26.48 -7.72
CA ARG A 65 -45.71 25.46 -7.94
C ARG A 65 -45.10 24.09 -8.26
N ASN A 66 -45.73 23.04 -7.67
CA ASN A 66 -46.18 21.75 -8.24
C ASN A 66 -45.14 20.94 -9.06
N SER A 67 -45.01 19.62 -8.95
CA SER A 67 -46.02 18.57 -8.85
C SER A 67 -45.33 17.20 -8.68
N LEU A 68 -45.95 16.31 -7.89
CA LEU A 68 -45.76 14.86 -7.96
C LEU A 68 -46.11 14.33 -9.37
N PRO A 69 -45.59 13.14 -9.73
CA PRO A 69 -46.52 12.03 -9.92
C PRO A 69 -46.05 10.71 -9.30
N GLN A 70 -47.03 9.97 -8.80
CA GLN A 70 -46.99 8.53 -8.57
C GLN A 70 -46.86 7.77 -9.89
N LEU A 71 -46.16 6.63 -9.88
CA LEU A 71 -46.44 5.53 -10.79
C LEU A 71 -46.52 4.21 -10.01
N ARG A 72 -47.69 3.57 -10.18
CA ARG A 72 -48.03 2.20 -9.83
C ARG A 72 -47.58 1.24 -10.95
N CYS A 73 -47.71 -0.05 -10.61
CA CYS A 73 -48.01 -1.22 -11.46
C CYS A 73 -46.84 -2.19 -11.72
N GLY A 74 -47.07 -3.45 -11.34
CA GLY A 74 -46.20 -4.58 -11.65
C GLY A 74 -46.46 -5.82 -10.81
N SER A 75 -47.71 -6.27 -10.72
CA SER A 75 -48.11 -7.56 -10.14
C SER A 75 -48.15 -8.66 -11.21
N ALA A 76 -47.38 -9.73 -11.01
CA ALA A 76 -47.58 -11.09 -11.55
C ALA A 76 -46.87 -12.03 -10.55
N GLY A 77 -47.46 -13.07 -9.95
CA GLY A 77 -48.59 -13.87 -10.37
C GLY A 77 -48.12 -15.15 -11.06
N VAL A 78 -47.49 -16.10 -10.33
CA VAL A 78 -47.53 -17.53 -10.69
C VAL A 78 -47.64 -18.38 -9.44
N SER A 79 -48.79 -19.03 -9.38
CA SER A 79 -49.24 -20.08 -8.49
C SER A 79 -48.57 -21.43 -8.77
N GLY A 80 -48.37 -22.20 -7.70
CA GLY A 80 -48.78 -23.61 -7.69
C GLY A 80 -47.71 -24.65 -8.01
N LEU A 81 -47.23 -25.32 -6.96
CA LEU A 81 -47.18 -26.79 -6.94
C LEU A 81 -47.24 -27.28 -5.48
N LYS A 82 -48.26 -28.10 -5.24
CA LYS A 82 -48.61 -28.70 -3.95
C LYS A 82 -47.68 -29.88 -3.62
N PRO A 83 -47.58 -30.23 -2.32
CA PRO A 83 -46.76 -31.32 -1.81
C PRO A 83 -47.53 -32.65 -1.86
N LEU A 84 -46.83 -33.75 -2.11
CA LEU A 84 -47.33 -35.11 -1.91
C LEU A 84 -46.16 -35.99 -1.45
N THR A 85 -46.24 -36.44 -0.18
CA THR A 85 -46.36 -37.86 0.28
C THR A 85 -45.17 -38.75 -0.07
N SER A 86 -44.62 -39.63 0.75
CA SER A 86 -44.81 -40.15 2.10
C SER A 86 -43.55 -41.02 2.33
N TYR A 87 -42.86 -40.94 3.46
CA TYR A 87 -42.99 -41.92 4.54
C TYR A 87 -42.74 -43.40 4.16
N VAL A 88 -41.45 -43.81 4.09
CA VAL A 88 -40.90 -45.14 4.44
C VAL A 88 -39.36 -44.95 4.49
N TYR A 89 -38.52 -45.44 5.41
CA TYR A 89 -38.53 -46.53 6.38
C TYR A 89 -37.63 -46.14 7.58
N LEU A 90 -37.98 -46.65 8.76
CA LEU A 90 -37.24 -46.59 10.02
C LEU A 90 -35.89 -47.32 9.98
N SER A 91 -35.11 -47.04 11.04
CA SER A 91 -34.07 -47.87 11.69
C SER A 91 -32.62 -47.78 11.21
N VAL A 92 -31.94 -46.66 11.54
CA VAL A 92 -30.59 -46.67 12.11
C VAL A 92 -30.47 -45.48 13.08
N PHE A 93 -30.94 -45.65 14.32
CA PHE A 93 -30.61 -44.72 15.42
C PHE A 93 -30.28 -45.56 16.65
N ASN A 94 -28.99 -45.66 16.95
CA ASN A 94 -28.43 -45.34 18.26
C ASN A 94 -27.00 -45.87 18.34
N LEU A 95 -26.04 -45.04 17.91
CA LEU A 95 -24.65 -45.03 18.38
C LEU A 95 -23.91 -43.71 18.05
N ASP A 96 -24.48 -42.79 17.25
CA ASP A 96 -23.76 -41.59 16.77
C ASP A 96 -23.94 -40.28 17.57
N SER A 97 -24.84 -40.23 18.56
CA SER A 97 -25.06 -38.98 19.31
C SER A 97 -23.94 -38.65 20.29
N PHE A 98 -23.24 -39.66 20.82
CA PHE A 98 -22.11 -39.46 21.74
C PHE A 98 -20.88 -38.93 20.99
N PHE A 99 -20.62 -39.48 19.80
CA PHE A 99 -19.51 -39.06 18.93
C PHE A 99 -19.69 -37.63 18.41
N TYR A 100 -20.93 -37.19 18.14
CA TYR A 100 -21.22 -35.81 17.73
C TYR A 100 -20.96 -34.78 18.84
N ILE A 101 -21.24 -35.13 20.11
CA ILE A 101 -21.02 -34.23 21.25
C ILE A 101 -19.53 -34.06 21.53
N GLU A 102 -18.75 -35.14 21.44
CA GLU A 102 -17.28 -35.07 21.56
C GLU A 102 -16.62 -34.32 20.39
N ALA A 103 -17.10 -34.51 19.15
CA ALA A 103 -16.62 -33.73 18.01
C ALA A 103 -16.91 -32.22 18.18
N LEU A 104 -18.10 -31.86 18.66
CA LEU A 104 -18.47 -30.46 18.92
C LEU A 104 -17.66 -29.85 20.07
N SER A 105 -17.34 -30.63 21.12
CA SER A 105 -16.51 -30.16 22.23
C SER A 105 -15.06 -29.92 21.78
N ALA A 106 -14.50 -30.80 20.95
CA ALA A 106 -13.18 -30.63 20.33
C ALA A 106 -13.12 -29.39 19.41
N VAL A 107 -14.12 -29.18 18.55
CA VAL A 107 -14.21 -27.98 17.69
C VAL A 107 -14.34 -26.70 18.53
N ARG A 108 -15.14 -26.73 19.60
CA ARG A 108 -15.27 -25.60 20.53
C ARG A 108 -13.95 -25.30 21.24
N TRP A 109 -13.22 -26.32 21.68
CA TRP A 109 -11.92 -26.19 22.34
C TRP A 109 -10.85 -25.64 21.39
N LEU A 110 -10.77 -26.14 20.16
CA LEU A 110 -9.92 -25.60 19.09
C LEU A 110 -10.21 -24.12 18.81
N ASN A 111 -11.49 -23.73 18.80
CA ASN A 111 -11.90 -22.34 18.63
C ASN A 111 -11.49 -21.43 19.80
N VAL A 112 -11.41 -21.95 21.03
CA VAL A 112 -10.90 -21.20 22.19
C VAL A 112 -9.40 -20.99 22.05
N ILE A 113 -8.65 -22.03 21.68
CA ILE A 113 -7.19 -21.96 21.47
C ILE A 113 -6.86 -20.98 20.35
N LYS A 114 -7.56 -21.07 19.21
CA LYS A 114 -7.38 -20.17 18.08
C LYS A 114 -7.62 -18.71 18.48
N ARG A 115 -8.72 -18.43 19.21
CA ARG A 115 -9.03 -17.09 19.71
C ARG A 115 -7.98 -16.55 20.69
N LYS A 116 -7.42 -17.40 21.55
CA LYS A 116 -6.33 -17.01 22.46
C LYS A 116 -5.08 -16.63 21.65
N LYS A 117 -4.66 -17.49 20.72
CA LYS A 117 -3.51 -17.24 19.83
C LYS A 117 -3.67 -15.96 18.99
N ASP A 118 -4.88 -15.69 18.49
CA ASP A 118 -5.15 -14.49 17.71
C ASP A 118 -5.07 -13.21 18.56
N ARG A 119 -5.45 -13.27 19.84
CA ARG A 119 -5.34 -12.15 20.80
C ARG A 119 -3.89 -11.86 21.17
N ASP A 120 -3.10 -12.92 21.40
CA ASP A 120 -1.68 -12.78 21.73
C ASP A 120 -0.92 -12.15 20.54
N MET A 121 -1.22 -12.62 19.32
CA MET A 121 -0.68 -12.04 18.08
C MET A 121 -1.07 -10.56 17.89
N GLU A 122 -2.31 -10.18 18.21
CA GLU A 122 -2.75 -8.78 18.14
C GLU A 122 -1.92 -7.87 19.05
N THR A 123 -1.62 -8.40 20.24
CA THR A 123 -0.81 -7.70 21.24
C THR A 123 0.63 -7.57 20.78
N GLU A 124 1.19 -8.59 20.13
CA GLU A 124 2.53 -8.53 19.54
C GLU A 124 2.63 -7.49 18.41
N ILE A 125 1.64 -7.41 17.52
CA ILE A 125 1.62 -6.45 16.41
C ILE A 125 1.56 -5.01 16.92
N LYS A 126 0.79 -4.75 17.97
CA LYS A 126 0.74 -3.42 18.61
C LYS A 126 2.09 -2.97 19.20
N LYS A 127 3.01 -3.91 19.45
CA LYS A 127 4.38 -3.62 19.92
C LYS A 127 5.37 -3.43 18.77
N LEU A 128 4.96 -3.63 17.51
CA LEU A 128 5.86 -3.44 16.37
C LEU A 128 6.01 -1.96 16.03
N LYS A 129 7.24 -1.56 15.71
CA LYS A 129 7.59 -0.22 15.24
C LYS A 129 7.09 -0.03 13.79
N PRO A 130 6.88 1.22 13.35
CA PRO A 130 6.47 1.49 11.97
C PRO A 130 7.40 0.84 10.92
N VAL A 131 8.72 0.88 11.12
CA VAL A 131 9.70 0.23 10.23
C VAL A 131 9.49 -1.27 10.08
N GLU A 132 9.17 -1.97 11.17
CA GLU A 132 8.93 -3.41 11.17
C GLU A 132 7.66 -3.75 10.38
N LEU A 133 6.59 -2.96 10.59
CA LEU A 133 5.35 -3.10 9.83
C LEU A 133 5.57 -2.90 8.32
N TRP A 134 6.38 -1.90 7.94
CA TRP A 134 6.68 -1.65 6.53
C TRP A 134 7.58 -2.73 5.91
N ILE A 135 8.54 -3.30 6.64
CA ILE A 135 9.31 -4.46 6.18
C ILE A 135 8.38 -5.64 5.87
N LEU A 136 7.46 -5.95 6.79
CA LEU A 136 6.49 -7.03 6.60
C LEU A 136 5.58 -6.78 5.38
N LEU A 137 5.18 -5.53 5.14
CA LEU A 137 4.41 -5.15 3.95
C LEU A 137 5.23 -5.25 2.65
N VAL A 138 6.52 -4.92 2.67
CA VAL A 138 7.42 -5.14 1.52
C VAL A 138 7.46 -6.63 1.16
N LEU A 139 7.68 -7.50 2.15
CA LEU A 139 7.68 -8.95 1.94
C LEU A 139 6.32 -9.44 1.44
N LYS A 140 5.20 -8.97 2.01
CA LYS A 140 3.84 -9.31 1.54
C LYS A 140 3.65 -8.95 0.07
N ALA A 141 4.07 -7.75 -0.32
CA ALA A 141 3.95 -7.28 -1.70
C ALA A 141 4.86 -8.04 -2.69
N ALA A 142 5.93 -8.66 -2.20
CA ALA A 142 6.84 -9.50 -2.97
C ALA A 142 6.36 -10.94 -3.21
N GLY A 143 5.15 -11.31 -2.73
CA GLY A 143 4.71 -12.71 -2.72
C GLY A 143 5.19 -13.50 -1.50
N GLY A 144 5.78 -12.83 -0.51
CA GLY A 144 6.17 -13.41 0.77
C GLY A 144 7.68 -13.57 0.95
N GLU A 145 8.49 -13.28 -0.06
CA GLU A 145 9.95 -13.36 0.04
C GLU A 145 10.67 -12.30 -0.80
N VAL A 146 11.83 -11.85 -0.34
CA VAL A 146 12.67 -10.87 -1.05
C VAL A 146 14.12 -11.28 -0.91
N CYS A 147 14.79 -11.51 -2.05
CA CYS A 147 16.21 -11.26 -2.12
C CYS A 147 16.43 -9.80 -2.57
N CYS A 148 17.16 -8.97 -1.84
CA CYS A 148 17.93 -9.23 -0.63
C CYS A 148 17.81 -8.01 0.30
N LYS A 149 18.53 -7.96 1.43
CA LYS A 149 18.50 -6.83 2.39
C LYS A 149 18.56 -5.46 1.71
N THR A 150 19.44 -5.31 0.71
CA THR A 150 19.58 -4.08 -0.09
C THR A 150 18.28 -3.66 -0.76
N LYS A 151 17.50 -4.61 -1.32
CA LYS A 151 16.20 -4.31 -1.97
C LYS A 151 15.22 -3.72 -0.96
N ILE A 152 15.09 -4.37 0.19
CA ILE A 152 14.23 -3.90 1.28
C ILE A 152 14.65 -2.48 1.71
N MET A 153 15.95 -2.28 1.94
CA MET A 153 16.52 -0.97 2.31
C MET A 153 16.18 0.13 1.31
N LYS A 154 16.30 -0.14 -0.01
CA LYS A 154 16.00 0.86 -1.05
C LYS A 154 14.52 1.18 -1.15
N ILE A 155 13.65 0.18 -1.03
CA ILE A 155 12.20 0.39 -1.05
C ILE A 155 11.78 1.26 0.15
N LEU A 156 12.29 0.95 1.35
CA LEU A 156 11.99 1.73 2.55
C LEU A 156 12.54 3.16 2.46
N PHE A 157 13.75 3.36 1.93
CA PHE A 157 14.27 4.70 1.67
C PHE A 157 13.33 5.52 0.79
N LEU A 158 12.83 4.94 -0.32
CA LEU A 158 11.92 5.62 -1.22
C LEU A 158 10.58 5.95 -0.55
N LEU A 159 10.04 5.05 0.26
CA LEU A 159 8.83 5.31 1.02
C LEU A 159 9.03 6.44 2.04
N GLU A 160 10.15 6.45 2.75
CA GLU A 160 10.45 7.51 3.71
C GLU A 160 10.58 8.87 3.02
N ARG A 161 11.25 8.93 1.85
CA ARG A 161 11.36 10.18 1.07
C ARG A 161 10.03 10.72 0.57
N VAL A 162 9.10 9.84 0.21
CA VAL A 162 7.82 10.25 -0.39
C VAL A 162 6.75 10.50 0.68
N TYR A 163 6.74 9.71 1.76
CA TYR A 163 5.63 9.71 2.73
C TYR A 163 6.05 10.08 4.16
N GLY A 164 7.32 9.89 4.56
CA GLY A 164 7.78 10.19 5.92
C GLY A 164 7.09 9.37 7.02
N ILE A 165 6.76 8.11 6.73
CA ILE A 165 5.92 7.24 7.57
C ILE A 165 6.69 6.14 8.31
N ILE A 166 7.97 5.98 8.02
CA ILE A 166 8.82 4.94 8.61
C ILE A 166 9.49 5.48 9.87
N GLY A 167 9.92 6.75 9.84
CA GLY A 167 10.52 7.43 10.99
C GLY A 167 11.93 6.93 11.32
N VAL A 168 12.72 6.59 10.29
CA VAL A 168 14.10 6.11 10.43
C VAL A 168 15.06 7.01 9.66
N LYS A 169 16.30 7.09 10.11
CA LYS A 169 17.33 7.90 9.45
C LYS A 169 18.11 7.06 8.44
N PHE A 170 18.34 7.64 7.27
CA PHE A 170 19.18 7.06 6.23
C PHE A 170 20.44 7.90 6.04
N GLU A 171 21.55 7.23 5.79
CA GLU A 171 22.86 7.84 5.51
C GLU A 171 23.49 7.26 4.22
N PRO A 172 24.37 8.02 3.54
CA PRO A 172 25.10 7.52 2.36
C PRO A 172 26.07 6.40 2.72
N TYR A 173 26.03 5.30 1.96
CA TYR A 173 26.87 4.12 2.20
C TYR A 173 27.31 3.46 0.88
N ASN A 174 28.01 2.32 0.97
CA ASN A 174 28.65 1.60 -0.14
C ASN A 174 27.73 1.31 -1.33
N TYR A 175 26.42 1.16 -1.10
CA TYR A 175 25.44 0.85 -2.15
C TYR A 175 24.30 1.88 -2.18
N GLY A 176 24.55 3.11 -1.75
CA GLY A 176 23.52 4.15 -1.63
C GLY A 176 22.99 4.28 -0.20
N PRO A 177 21.72 4.68 -0.02
CA PRO A 177 21.16 4.94 1.31
C PRO A 177 21.10 3.67 2.16
N TRP A 178 21.55 3.77 3.40
CA TRP A 178 21.56 2.71 4.40
C TRP A 178 21.00 3.23 5.72
N SER A 179 20.42 2.36 6.52
CA SER A 179 19.86 2.69 7.82
C SER A 179 20.08 1.55 8.81
N LYS A 180 20.75 1.85 9.91
CA LYS A 180 20.91 0.90 11.02
C LYS A 180 19.57 0.45 11.59
N ASP A 181 18.60 1.37 11.70
CA ASP A 181 17.27 1.08 12.23
C ASP A 181 16.53 0.02 11.40
N VAL A 182 16.73 0.02 10.08
CA VAL A 182 16.14 -0.98 9.18
C VAL A 182 16.81 -2.35 9.37
N GLU A 183 18.13 -2.40 9.56
CA GLU A 183 18.83 -3.65 9.84
C GLU A 183 18.43 -4.24 11.18
N ASP A 184 18.39 -3.40 12.22
CA ASP A 184 17.96 -3.78 13.56
C ASP A 184 16.50 -4.26 13.57
N ALA A 185 15.62 -3.61 12.79
CA ALA A 185 14.24 -4.05 12.61
C ALA A 185 14.12 -5.40 11.89
N LEU A 186 14.92 -5.64 10.83
CA LEU A 186 14.97 -6.94 10.17
C LEU A 186 15.41 -8.04 11.14
N ARG A 187 16.50 -7.81 11.88
CA ARG A 187 17.01 -8.76 12.88
C ARG A 187 15.96 -9.06 13.95
N ARG A 188 15.28 -8.04 14.47
CA ARG A 188 14.20 -8.22 15.44
C ARG A 188 13.00 -8.98 14.88
N LEU A 189 12.63 -8.78 13.61
CA LEU A 189 11.57 -9.55 12.96
C LEU A 189 11.93 -11.04 12.82
N VAL A 190 13.21 -11.34 12.62
CA VAL A 190 13.74 -12.72 12.64
C VAL A 190 13.67 -13.31 14.05
N GLU A 191 14.15 -12.59 15.07
CA GLU A 191 14.08 -13.01 16.47
C GLU A 191 12.64 -13.27 16.95
N LEU A 192 11.67 -12.47 16.48
CA LEU A 192 10.24 -12.63 16.78
C LEU A 192 9.58 -13.80 16.03
N GLY A 193 10.32 -14.46 15.11
CA GLY A 193 9.82 -15.54 14.26
C GLY A 193 8.78 -15.08 13.24
N LEU A 194 8.75 -13.80 12.88
CA LEU A 194 7.86 -13.23 11.86
C LEU A 194 8.48 -13.32 10.45
N VAL A 195 9.81 -13.33 10.39
CA VAL A 195 10.60 -13.46 9.17
C VAL A 195 11.63 -14.57 9.36
N GLU A 196 11.86 -15.38 8.33
CA GLU A 196 13.00 -16.28 8.22
C GLU A 196 14.07 -15.60 7.37
N GLU A 197 15.33 -15.72 7.79
CA GLU A 197 16.51 -15.32 7.02
C GLU A 197 17.24 -16.59 6.57
N ARG A 198 17.57 -16.69 5.28
CA ARG A 198 18.33 -17.82 4.72
C ARG A 198 19.48 -17.30 3.87
N GLU A 199 20.65 -17.89 4.06
CA GLU A 199 21.81 -17.61 3.22
C GLU A 199 21.60 -18.21 1.82
N LEU A 200 21.93 -17.42 0.81
CA LEU A 200 22.00 -17.85 -0.58
C LEU A 200 23.47 -17.96 -1.00
N PRO A 201 23.82 -18.98 -1.81
CA PRO A 201 25.14 -19.07 -2.39
C PRO A 201 25.42 -17.83 -3.24
N LYS A 202 26.65 -17.33 -3.18
CA LYS A 202 27.06 -16.21 -4.03
C LYS A 202 26.93 -16.61 -5.50
N PRO A 203 26.31 -15.79 -6.36
CA PRO A 203 26.39 -15.99 -7.80
C PRO A 203 27.86 -15.94 -8.25
N GLN A 204 28.28 -16.89 -9.08
CA GLN A 204 29.65 -16.90 -9.65
C GLN A 204 29.95 -15.63 -10.45
N ASP A 205 28.93 -15.06 -11.11
CA ASP A 205 29.02 -13.82 -11.91
C ASP A 205 28.54 -12.55 -11.16
N GLY A 206 28.48 -12.60 -9.82
CA GLY A 206 28.11 -11.45 -9.00
C GLY A 206 29.23 -10.40 -8.93
N PRO A 207 28.92 -9.11 -8.70
CA PRO A 207 29.96 -8.14 -8.37
C PRO A 207 30.84 -8.69 -7.23
N GLU A 208 32.16 -8.67 -7.37
CA GLU A 208 33.13 -9.19 -6.38
C GLU A 208 32.86 -8.70 -4.94
N HIS A 209 32.21 -7.53 -4.81
CA HIS A 209 31.92 -6.84 -3.56
C HIS A 209 30.60 -7.27 -2.90
N THR A 210 29.83 -8.16 -3.54
CA THR A 210 28.58 -8.67 -2.95
C THR A 210 28.96 -9.75 -1.92
N GLY A 211 28.79 -9.44 -0.63
CA GLY A 211 28.94 -10.40 0.47
C GLY A 211 27.93 -11.55 0.40
N LEU A 212 27.70 -12.23 1.54
CA LEU A 212 26.63 -13.21 1.66
C LEU A 212 25.29 -12.56 1.24
N MET A 213 24.56 -13.23 0.33
CA MET A 213 23.22 -12.80 -0.06
C MET A 213 22.23 -13.49 0.88
N TYR A 214 21.30 -12.72 1.45
CA TYR A 214 20.26 -13.24 2.32
C TYR A 214 18.89 -13.13 1.66
N LEU A 215 18.16 -14.24 1.68
CA LEU A 215 16.75 -14.32 1.36
C LEU A 215 15.93 -14.12 2.63
N TYR A 216 15.03 -13.15 2.63
CA TYR A 216 14.09 -12.93 3.72
C TYR A 216 12.71 -13.42 3.30
N ARG A 217 12.06 -14.23 4.14
CA ARG A 217 10.75 -14.83 3.85
C ARG A 217 9.80 -14.66 5.04
N LEU A 218 8.55 -14.31 4.77
CA LEU A 218 7.50 -14.33 5.80
C LEU A 218 7.27 -15.76 6.30
N THR A 219 7.36 -15.93 7.62
CA THR A 219 6.87 -17.14 8.27
C THR A 219 5.35 -17.16 8.25
N GLU A 220 4.77 -18.30 8.62
CA GLU A 220 3.33 -18.41 8.79
C GLU A 220 2.80 -17.45 9.89
N LYS A 221 3.61 -17.17 10.92
CA LYS A 221 3.33 -16.17 11.94
C LYS A 221 3.32 -14.76 11.32
N GLY A 222 4.33 -14.44 10.51
CA GLY A 222 4.44 -13.17 9.78
C GLY A 222 3.29 -12.92 8.80
N ARG A 223 2.84 -13.96 8.07
CA ARG A 223 1.69 -13.88 7.14
C ARG A 223 0.41 -13.47 7.86
N ARG A 224 0.11 -14.09 9.01
CA ARG A 224 -1.04 -13.70 9.84
C ARG A 224 -0.90 -12.28 10.38
N ALA A 225 0.33 -11.88 10.73
CA ALA A 225 0.58 -10.53 11.23
C ALA A 225 0.27 -9.45 10.18
N VAL A 226 0.68 -9.67 8.92
CA VAL A 226 0.40 -8.70 7.85
C VAL A 226 -1.05 -8.63 7.41
N GLU A 227 -1.86 -9.66 7.66
CA GLU A 227 -3.30 -9.65 7.38
C GLU A 227 -4.07 -8.73 8.32
N LYS A 228 -3.55 -8.49 9.52
CA LYS A 228 -4.16 -7.61 10.52
C LYS A 228 -3.89 -6.13 10.27
N ILE A 229 -2.95 -5.80 9.37
CA ILE A 229 -2.67 -4.40 8.98
C ILE A 229 -3.86 -3.87 8.17
N PRO A 230 -4.49 -2.74 8.56
CA PRO A 230 -5.73 -2.27 7.94
C PRO A 230 -5.48 -1.57 6.60
N LEU A 231 -5.11 -2.33 5.56
CA LEU A 231 -4.80 -1.83 4.21
C LEU A 231 -5.98 -1.15 3.49
N LYS A 232 -7.19 -1.17 4.07
CA LYS A 232 -8.34 -0.41 3.58
C LYS A 232 -8.23 1.08 3.92
N ASP A 233 -7.60 1.41 5.04
CA ASP A 233 -7.35 2.79 5.46
C ASP A 233 -6.39 3.48 4.45
N PRO A 234 -6.77 4.65 3.88
CA PRO A 234 -5.90 5.42 2.98
C PRO A 234 -4.48 5.63 3.48
N LYS A 235 -4.29 5.78 4.80
CA LYS A 235 -2.97 5.95 5.44
C LYS A 235 -2.02 4.80 5.12
N TRP A 236 -2.55 3.57 5.04
CA TRP A 236 -1.77 2.38 4.69
C TRP A 236 -1.86 2.06 3.20
N ARG A 237 -3.07 2.19 2.63
CA ARG A 237 -3.38 1.82 1.25
C ARG A 237 -2.52 2.55 0.23
N VAL A 238 -2.34 3.87 0.41
CA VAL A 238 -1.63 4.70 -0.57
C VAL A 238 -0.14 4.39 -0.59
N PRO A 239 0.60 4.40 0.54
CA PRO A 239 2.01 4.02 0.51
C PRO A 239 2.21 2.56 0.13
N TYR A 240 1.30 1.65 0.53
CA TYR A 240 1.38 0.24 0.14
C TYR A 240 1.24 0.03 -1.38
N ALA A 241 0.48 0.87 -2.09
CA ALA A 241 0.46 0.83 -3.55
C ALA A 241 1.83 1.16 -4.16
N ALA A 242 2.57 2.12 -3.57
CA ALA A 242 3.94 2.41 -3.98
C ALA A 242 4.91 1.26 -3.64
N VAL A 243 4.74 0.61 -2.48
CA VAL A 243 5.47 -0.63 -2.16
C VAL A 243 5.31 -1.62 -3.30
N ARG A 244 4.07 -2.00 -3.63
CA ARG A 244 3.75 -2.97 -4.71
C ARG A 244 4.40 -2.61 -6.04
N PHE A 245 4.45 -1.33 -6.38
CA PHE A 245 5.13 -0.86 -7.59
C PHE A 245 6.64 -1.09 -7.52
N PHE A 246 7.30 -0.71 -6.41
CA PHE A 246 8.74 -0.83 -6.27
C PHE A 246 9.24 -2.26 -6.09
N VAL A 247 8.44 -3.18 -5.56
CA VAL A 247 8.89 -4.58 -5.43
C VAL A 247 9.08 -5.26 -6.80
N GLY A 248 8.37 -4.79 -7.83
CA GLY A 248 8.55 -5.27 -9.21
C GLY A 248 9.86 -4.84 -9.86
N TRP A 249 10.57 -3.86 -9.29
CA TRP A 249 11.85 -3.38 -9.80
C TRP A 249 12.99 -4.25 -9.32
N ASP A 250 14.01 -4.42 -10.15
CA ASP A 250 15.25 -5.04 -9.68
C ASP A 250 16.04 -4.07 -8.77
N VAL A 251 17.01 -4.60 -8.02
CA VAL A 251 17.78 -3.78 -7.07
C VAL A 251 18.63 -2.73 -7.80
N ARG A 252 19.10 -3.02 -9.02
CA ARG A 252 19.91 -2.10 -9.81
C ARG A 252 19.08 -0.93 -10.29
N ASP A 253 17.87 -1.17 -10.81
CA ASP A 253 16.93 -0.14 -11.22
C ASP A 253 16.58 0.79 -10.05
N LEU A 254 16.35 0.22 -8.85
CA LEU A 254 16.12 1.01 -7.63
C LEU A 254 17.33 1.88 -7.28
N MET A 255 18.54 1.33 -7.36
CA MET A 255 19.78 2.07 -7.08
C MET A 255 20.04 3.17 -8.11
N GLU A 256 19.91 2.88 -9.40
CA GLU A 256 20.07 3.86 -10.48
C GLU A 256 19.09 5.03 -10.29
N TYR A 257 17.83 4.71 -10.02
CA TYR A 257 16.81 5.71 -9.73
C TYR A 257 17.21 6.59 -8.53
N ILE A 258 17.69 5.97 -7.44
CA ILE A 258 18.14 6.71 -6.26
C ILE A 258 19.33 7.60 -6.59
N TYR A 259 20.31 7.14 -7.37
CA TYR A 259 21.53 7.91 -7.63
C TYR A 259 21.25 9.13 -8.52
N VAL A 260 20.28 9.02 -9.43
CA VAL A 260 19.85 10.14 -10.27
C VAL A 260 19.05 11.18 -9.48
N ASN A 261 18.22 10.75 -8.52
CA ASN A 261 17.28 11.65 -7.84
C ASN A 261 17.73 12.12 -6.46
N TYR A 262 18.66 11.40 -5.83
CA TYR A 262 19.22 11.66 -4.52
C TYR A 262 20.74 11.41 -4.54
N PRO A 263 21.50 12.18 -5.36
CA PRO A 263 22.92 11.94 -5.60
C PRO A 263 23.77 12.03 -4.33
N GLU A 264 23.31 12.74 -3.29
CA GLU A 264 23.95 12.82 -1.98
C GLU A 264 24.09 11.46 -1.30
N TYR A 265 23.23 10.49 -1.62
CA TYR A 265 23.34 9.12 -1.10
C TYR A 265 24.30 8.24 -1.90
N ALA A 266 24.75 8.69 -3.07
CA ALA A 266 25.68 7.95 -3.92
C ALA A 266 27.16 8.30 -3.67
N VAL A 267 27.44 9.25 -2.77
CA VAL A 267 28.80 9.78 -2.52
C VAL A 267 29.78 8.69 -2.11
N ASN A 268 29.34 7.76 -1.25
CA ASN A 268 30.17 6.67 -0.74
C ASN A 268 30.03 5.37 -1.56
N SER A 269 29.39 5.42 -2.74
CA SER A 269 29.06 4.20 -3.48
C SER A 269 30.26 3.58 -4.17
N VAL A 270 30.53 2.30 -3.90
CA VAL A 270 31.61 1.52 -4.52
C VAL A 270 31.25 1.03 -5.93
N ILE A 271 30.00 1.22 -6.38
CA ILE A 271 29.52 0.78 -7.70
C ILE A 271 29.13 1.93 -8.63
N LYS A 272 29.39 3.17 -8.24
CA LYS A 272 28.98 4.37 -8.99
C LYS A 272 29.47 4.34 -10.44
N ASP A 273 30.73 3.98 -10.66
CA ASP A 273 31.36 3.98 -11.99
C ASP A 273 30.88 2.81 -12.88
N LYS A 274 30.38 1.73 -12.27
CA LYS A 274 29.79 0.60 -13.00
C LYS A 274 28.39 0.94 -13.53
N LEU A 275 27.63 1.75 -12.78
CA LEU A 275 26.30 2.21 -13.21
C LEU A 275 26.40 3.27 -14.32
N ALA A 276 27.39 4.18 -14.24
CA ALA A 276 27.58 5.22 -15.26
C ALA A 276 27.88 4.65 -16.65
N ARG A 277 28.76 3.64 -16.76
CA ARG A 277 29.15 3.03 -18.04
C ARG A 277 28.01 2.36 -18.80
N LYS A 278 26.98 1.87 -18.11
CA LYS A 278 25.79 1.26 -18.76
C LYS A 278 24.81 2.31 -19.29
N ALA A 279 24.90 3.56 -18.83
CA ALA A 279 24.01 4.63 -19.29
C ALA A 279 24.40 5.19 -20.67
N GLU A 280 25.64 4.92 -21.10
CA GLU A 280 26.25 5.38 -22.34
C GLU A 280 26.12 4.35 -23.48
N VAL A 281 25.74 3.11 -23.17
CA VAL A 281 25.42 2.03 -24.12
C VAL A 281 23.93 1.98 -24.36
#